data_AF-A0A6A4Z1D6-F1
#
_entry.id   AF-A0A6A4Z1D6-F1
#
_cell.length_a   1.000
_cell.length_b   1.000
_cell.length_c   1.000
_cell.angle_alpha   90.00
_cell.angle_beta   90.00
_cell.angle_gamma   90.00
#
_symmetry.space_group_name_H-M   'P 1'
#
loop_
_entity.id
_entity.type
_entity.pdbx_description
1 polymer ?
#
loop_
_entity_poly.entity_id
_entity_poly.type
_entity_poly.pdbx_seq_one_letter_code
_entity_poly.pdbx_strand_id
1 'polypeptide(L)'
;MNSSGAGHLITLEPADSLSFSLSTNSTPQAALTISNPSSVENVAFKVKTTRPMRYLVRPNQGVIGPNSSATVLVILQQKDCDELLRLDQAERQLSNDKFLVQSVGVEAEFCDLLTKKSSKEVNDDLTSLWNQAEKAQISNKKLRCRFTEGTIGGGSSNDLSTPQQLSNALLDNSPTDGAASSNTSSVHPPTSYGSSSSNGRSNFATASYASGPTDDAAARTLELASEMAVLRKKYDELVAFTVQLTAQRDTLINDLDKFRQQNQKLTAEQTRLKRQTTEMGTLRQRRTTTADADASTPRHPDAVSAPAPATKPITFFHVLVCAVLFFLVGRYYA
;
A
#
# COMPACT_ATOMS: atom_id res chain seq x y z
N MET A 1 -32.61 -13.53 24.06
CA MET A 1 -31.48 -14.02 24.90
C MET A 1 -30.27 -13.20 24.50
N ASN A 2 -29.74 -12.40 25.42
CA ASN A 2 -28.67 -11.44 25.16
C ASN A 2 -27.35 -12.18 24.91
N SER A 3 -26.87 -12.16 23.66
CA SER A 3 -25.53 -12.61 23.26
C SER A 3 -24.48 -11.66 23.84
N SER A 4 -24.04 -11.96 25.05
CA SER A 4 -23.05 -11.19 25.80
C SER A 4 -21.64 -11.69 25.46
N GLY A 5 -20.81 -10.81 24.90
CA GLY A 5 -19.37 -10.80 25.18
C GLY A 5 -18.42 -11.60 24.28
N ALA A 6 -18.87 -12.28 23.23
CA ALA A 6 -17.94 -12.90 22.27
C ALA A 6 -17.59 -11.87 21.18
N GLY A 7 -16.45 -11.19 21.29
CA GLY A 7 -15.93 -10.39 20.19
C GLY A 7 -15.81 -11.26 18.94
N HIS A 8 -16.24 -10.75 17.78
CA HIS A 8 -16.22 -11.48 16.51
C HIS A 8 -14.78 -11.90 16.16
N LEU A 9 -14.46 -13.16 16.45
CA LEU A 9 -13.10 -13.67 16.54
C LEU A 9 -12.63 -14.14 15.16
N ILE A 10 -11.75 -13.36 14.55
CA ILE A 10 -11.00 -13.79 13.36
C ILE A 10 -9.72 -14.52 13.74
N THR A 11 -9.22 -15.43 12.90
CA THR A 11 -7.85 -15.96 12.99
C THR A 11 -6.96 -15.30 11.94
N LEU A 12 -5.68 -15.16 12.27
CA LEU A 12 -4.68 -14.55 11.40
C LEU A 12 -3.58 -15.56 11.12
N GLU A 13 -3.17 -15.62 9.87
CA GLU A 13 -2.01 -16.40 9.45
C GLU A 13 -1.12 -15.53 8.55
N PRO A 14 0.11 -15.19 8.97
CA PRO A 14 0.73 -15.52 10.25
C PRO A 14 0.08 -14.81 11.45
N ALA A 15 0.15 -15.40 12.65
CA ALA A 15 -0.55 -14.91 13.83
C ALA A 15 0.07 -13.65 14.47
N ASP A 16 1.41 -13.60 14.55
CA ASP A 16 2.12 -12.61 15.38
C ASP A 16 2.95 -11.60 14.59
N SER A 17 3.45 -11.99 13.41
CA SER A 17 4.34 -11.13 12.64
C SER A 17 4.31 -11.36 11.14
N LEU A 18 4.41 -10.27 10.39
CA LEU A 18 4.64 -10.26 8.95
C LEU A 18 6.14 -10.16 8.67
N SER A 19 6.68 -11.09 7.89
CA SER A 19 8.09 -11.13 7.52
C SER A 19 8.29 -10.61 6.11
N PHE A 20 9.28 -9.74 5.93
CA PHE A 20 9.66 -9.16 4.64
C PHE A 20 11.11 -9.53 4.32
N SER A 21 11.30 -10.23 3.21
CA SER A 21 12.63 -10.56 2.67
C SER A 21 13.13 -9.39 1.84
N LEU A 22 14.09 -8.64 2.39
CA LEU A 22 14.69 -7.47 1.76
C LEU A 22 15.69 -7.88 0.68
N SER A 23 15.60 -7.28 -0.49
CA SER A 23 16.62 -7.36 -1.53
C SER A 23 16.71 -6.04 -2.29
N THR A 24 17.88 -5.76 -2.87
CA THR A 24 18.16 -4.48 -3.53
C THR A 24 17.19 -4.23 -4.69
N ASN A 25 16.62 -3.03 -4.78
CA ASN A 25 15.66 -2.63 -5.83
C ASN A 25 14.39 -3.50 -5.89
N SER A 26 13.94 -4.06 -4.76
CA SER A 26 12.73 -4.88 -4.70
C SER A 26 11.58 -4.18 -3.96
N THR A 27 10.37 -4.73 -4.09
CA THR A 27 9.18 -4.37 -3.30
C THR A 27 8.70 -5.60 -2.52
N PRO A 28 9.33 -5.93 -1.38
CA PRO A 28 9.02 -7.15 -0.63
C PRO A 28 7.55 -7.21 -0.22
N GLN A 29 6.97 -8.41 -0.29
CA GLN A 29 5.56 -8.63 0.01
C GLN A 29 5.38 -9.66 1.11
N ALA A 30 4.35 -9.47 1.94
CA ALA A 30 3.90 -10.43 2.93
C ALA A 30 2.40 -10.65 2.77
N ALA A 31 1.99 -11.91 2.67
CA ALA A 31 0.58 -12.29 2.65
C ALA A 31 0.08 -12.48 4.09
N LEU A 32 -1.09 -11.94 4.38
CA LEU A 32 -1.82 -12.12 5.63
C LEU A 32 -3.19 -12.73 5.31
N THR A 33 -3.40 -13.97 5.70
CA THR A 33 -4.70 -14.62 5.63
C THR A 33 -5.49 -14.27 6.88
N ILE A 34 -6.70 -13.77 6.68
CA ILE A 34 -7.68 -13.48 7.74
C ILE A 34 -8.83 -14.46 7.55
N SER A 35 -9.09 -15.31 8.54
CA SER A 35 -10.15 -16.32 8.46
C SER A 35 -11.25 -16.03 9.47
N ASN A 36 -12.50 -16.26 9.04
CA ASN A 36 -13.68 -16.23 9.88
C ASN A 36 -14.07 -17.68 10.25
N PRO A 37 -13.81 -18.13 11.49
CA PRO A 37 -14.19 -19.47 11.94
C PRO A 37 -15.69 -19.59 12.29
N SER A 38 -16.45 -18.50 12.26
CA SER A 38 -17.89 -18.56 12.52
C SER A 38 -18.61 -19.30 11.41
N SER A 39 -19.53 -20.20 11.75
CA SER A 39 -20.36 -20.91 10.78
C SER A 39 -21.65 -20.16 10.41
N VAL A 40 -21.92 -19.01 11.05
CA VAL A 40 -23.19 -18.27 10.88
C VAL A 40 -22.95 -16.78 10.60
N GLU A 41 -22.02 -16.16 11.30
CA GLU A 41 -21.85 -14.71 11.27
C GLU A 41 -20.90 -14.27 10.15
N ASN A 42 -21.20 -13.14 9.51
CA ASN A 42 -20.27 -12.45 8.62
C ASN A 42 -19.41 -11.48 9.44
N VAL A 43 -18.19 -11.23 8.99
CA VAL A 43 -17.26 -10.34 9.67
C VAL A 43 -16.67 -9.33 8.70
N ALA A 44 -16.79 -8.04 9.01
CA ALA A 44 -16.02 -7.00 8.35
C ALA A 44 -14.64 -6.87 8.99
N PHE A 45 -13.59 -6.70 8.19
CA PHE A 45 -12.23 -6.45 8.66
C PHE A 45 -11.66 -5.13 8.13
N LYS A 46 -10.71 -4.55 8.88
CA LYS A 46 -9.93 -3.38 8.48
C LYS A 46 -8.51 -3.48 8.98
N VAL A 47 -7.56 -3.24 8.08
CA VAL A 47 -6.12 -3.27 8.36
C VAL A 47 -5.59 -1.85 8.46
N LYS A 48 -4.91 -1.56 9.58
CA LYS A 48 -4.23 -0.30 9.87
C LYS A 48 -2.76 -0.55 10.15
N THR A 49 -1.92 0.45 9.96
CA THR A 49 -0.47 0.36 10.20
C THR A 49 0.05 1.61 10.90
N THR A 50 1.14 1.47 11.65
CA THR A 50 1.89 2.61 12.22
C THR A 50 2.71 3.37 11.18
N ARG A 51 2.90 2.83 9.96
CA ARG A 51 3.68 3.46 8.88
C ARG A 51 2.92 3.45 7.54
N PRO A 52 1.83 4.23 7.39
CA PRO A 52 0.99 4.19 6.19
C PRO A 52 1.71 4.60 4.90
N MET A 53 2.78 5.39 4.99
CA MET A 53 3.60 5.77 3.83
C MET A 53 4.67 4.75 3.45
N ARG A 54 4.91 3.73 4.27
CA ARG A 54 5.91 2.67 4.01
C ARG A 54 5.30 1.43 3.38
N TYR A 55 4.02 1.20 3.67
CA TYR A 55 3.32 -0.02 3.27
C TYR A 55 2.11 0.28 2.40
N LEU A 56 1.97 -0.48 1.31
CA LEU A 56 0.74 -0.58 0.56
C LEU A 56 -0.01 -1.85 0.99
N VAL A 57 -1.29 -1.74 1.32
CA VAL A 57 -2.11 -2.85 1.82
C VAL A 57 -3.29 -3.08 0.90
N ARG A 58 -3.44 -4.30 0.37
CA ARG A 58 -4.48 -4.63 -0.61
C ARG A 58 -5.11 -6.01 -0.36
N PRO A 59 -6.43 -6.09 -0.14
CA PRO A 59 -7.33 -5.01 0.26
C PRO A 59 -7.02 -4.50 1.68
N ASN A 60 -7.34 -3.24 2.00
CA ASN A 60 -7.16 -2.69 3.36
C ASN A 60 -8.40 -2.86 4.24
N GLN A 61 -9.56 -3.16 3.67
CA GLN A 61 -10.81 -3.49 4.37
C GLN A 61 -11.69 -4.36 3.47
N GLY A 62 -12.58 -5.14 4.06
CA GLY A 62 -13.48 -6.04 3.34
C GLY A 62 -14.41 -6.79 4.29
N VAL A 63 -15.16 -7.75 3.74
CA VAL A 63 -16.06 -8.63 4.49
C VAL A 63 -15.70 -10.08 4.20
N ILE A 64 -15.81 -10.93 5.22
CA ILE A 64 -15.54 -12.36 5.17
C ILE A 64 -16.81 -13.07 5.64
N GLY A 65 -17.34 -13.93 4.78
CA GLY A 65 -18.51 -14.76 5.10
C GLY A 65 -18.20 -15.85 6.12
N PRO A 66 -19.21 -16.65 6.51
CA PRO A 66 -19.01 -17.78 7.41
C PRO A 66 -18.03 -18.79 6.85
N ASN A 67 -17.19 -19.37 7.71
CA ASN A 67 -16.16 -20.37 7.38
C ASN A 67 -15.25 -20.00 6.19
N SER A 68 -15.11 -18.70 5.91
CA SER A 68 -14.38 -18.18 4.76
C SER A 68 -13.11 -17.45 5.17
N SER A 69 -12.24 -17.16 4.22
CA SER A 69 -11.01 -16.40 4.45
C SER A 69 -10.80 -15.33 3.38
N ALA A 70 -10.03 -14.30 3.73
CA ALA A 70 -9.55 -13.30 2.79
C ALA A 70 -8.02 -13.14 2.93
N THR A 71 -7.33 -13.00 1.81
CA THR A 71 -5.89 -12.75 1.79
C THR A 71 -5.64 -11.25 1.57
N VAL A 72 -4.91 -10.65 2.50
CA VAL A 72 -4.42 -9.28 2.44
C VAL A 72 -2.94 -9.30 2.08
N LEU A 73 -2.59 -8.63 0.99
CA LEU A 73 -1.21 -8.42 0.58
C LEU A 73 -0.67 -7.13 1.18
N VAL A 74 0.41 -7.23 1.94
CA VAL A 74 1.15 -6.10 2.50
C VAL A 74 2.45 -5.96 1.73
N ILE A 75 2.65 -4.80 1.11
CA ILE A 75 3.78 -4.54 0.22
C ILE A 75 4.63 -3.43 0.84
N LEU A 76 5.90 -3.73 1.09
CA LEU A 76 6.89 -2.74 1.50
C LEU A 76 7.33 -1.93 0.28
N GLN A 77 7.26 -0.60 0.38
CA GLN A 77 7.70 0.27 -0.71
C GLN A 77 9.21 0.17 -0.93
N GLN A 78 9.63 0.25 -2.20
CA GLN A 78 11.02 0.08 -2.60
C GLN A 78 11.96 1.04 -1.87
N LYS A 79 11.58 2.32 -1.76
CA LYS A 79 12.37 3.33 -1.03
C LYS A 79 12.66 2.90 0.41
N ASP A 80 11.65 2.40 1.11
CA ASP A 80 11.79 1.95 2.50
C ASP A 80 12.56 0.62 2.60
N CYS A 81 12.43 -0.27 1.62
CA CYS A 81 13.26 -1.47 1.53
C CYS A 81 14.74 -1.09 1.41
N ASP A 82 15.08 -0.16 0.51
CA ASP A 82 16.45 0.33 0.32
C ASP A 82 16.97 1.09 1.56
N GLU A 83 16.12 1.80 2.29
CA GLU A 83 16.49 2.41 3.58
C GLU A 83 16.80 1.34 4.65
N LEU A 84 15.97 0.30 4.76
CA LEU A 84 16.18 -0.80 5.71
C LEU A 84 17.40 -1.67 5.38
N LEU A 85 17.75 -1.80 4.10
CA LEU A 85 18.96 -2.50 3.65
C LEU A 85 20.26 -1.75 4.02
N ARG A 86 20.20 -0.42 4.17
CA ARG A 86 21.36 0.39 4.60
C ARG A 86 21.63 0.32 6.10
N LEU A 87 20.64 -0.07 6.90
CA LEU A 87 20.79 -0.28 8.33
C LEU A 87 21.50 -1.60 8.60
N ASP A 88 22.23 -1.65 9.72
CA ASP A 88 22.76 -2.92 10.20
C ASP A 88 21.63 -3.86 10.67
N GLN A 89 21.97 -5.14 10.85
CA GLN A 89 20.97 -6.13 11.23
C GLN A 89 20.35 -5.84 12.60
N ALA A 90 21.09 -5.27 13.56
CA ALA A 90 20.58 -5.00 14.90
C ALA A 90 19.55 -3.86 14.87
N GLU A 91 19.88 -2.75 14.20
CA GLU A 91 19.00 -1.60 13.98
C GLU A 91 17.72 -2.00 13.23
N ARG A 92 17.85 -2.87 12.22
CA ARG A 92 16.71 -3.38 11.46
C ARG A 92 15.74 -4.16 12.34
N GLN A 93 16.23 -4.97 13.28
CA GLN A 93 15.39 -5.71 14.24
C GLN A 93 14.73 -4.80 15.30
N LEU A 94 15.23 -3.58 15.51
CA LEU A 94 14.61 -2.58 16.40
C LEU A 94 13.40 -1.88 15.77
N SER A 95 13.10 -2.14 14.49
CA SER A 95 11.91 -1.60 13.84
C SER A 95 10.64 -1.91 14.64
N ASN A 96 9.88 -0.86 14.92
CA ASN A 96 8.66 -0.93 15.73
C ASN A 96 7.38 -0.87 14.88
N ASP A 97 7.51 -1.16 13.58
CA ASP A 97 6.40 -1.22 12.64
C ASP A 97 5.37 -2.27 13.08
N LYS A 98 4.10 -1.86 13.12
CA LYS A 98 2.99 -2.70 13.58
C LYS A 98 1.80 -2.56 12.65
N PHE A 99 1.12 -3.67 12.48
CA PHE A 99 -0.19 -3.76 11.85
C PHE A 99 -1.24 -4.05 12.90
N LEU A 100 -2.43 -3.49 12.69
CA LEU A 100 -3.62 -3.72 13.49
C LEU A 100 -4.72 -4.18 12.55
N VAL A 101 -5.21 -5.41 12.74
CA VAL A 101 -6.42 -5.92 12.10
C VAL A 101 -7.58 -5.71 13.07
N GLN A 102 -8.56 -4.94 12.65
CA GLN A 102 -9.82 -4.75 13.36
C GLN A 102 -10.88 -5.64 12.73
N SER A 103 -11.77 -6.21 13.53
CA SER A 103 -12.93 -6.96 13.06
C SER A 103 -14.20 -6.60 13.82
N VAL A 104 -15.33 -6.64 13.12
CA VAL A 104 -16.67 -6.46 13.67
C VAL A 104 -17.66 -7.36 12.92
N GLY A 105 -18.63 -7.92 13.62
CA GLY A 105 -19.70 -8.69 12.98
C GLY A 105 -20.57 -7.79 12.12
N VAL A 106 -21.08 -8.33 11.03
CA VAL A 106 -22.01 -7.64 10.14
C VAL A 106 -23.17 -8.56 9.76
N GLU A 107 -24.33 -7.96 9.52
CA GLU A 107 -25.53 -8.68 9.14
C GLU A 107 -25.42 -9.22 7.70
N ALA A 108 -26.16 -10.30 7.43
CA ALA A 108 -26.19 -10.91 6.09
C ALA A 108 -26.72 -9.95 5.03
N GLU A 109 -27.74 -9.14 5.36
CA GLU A 109 -28.33 -8.14 4.44
C GLU A 109 -27.29 -7.11 3.99
N PHE A 110 -26.41 -6.67 4.90
CA PHE A 110 -25.32 -5.77 4.57
C PHE A 110 -24.36 -6.41 3.55
N CYS A 111 -24.02 -7.70 3.74
CA CYS A 111 -23.14 -8.44 2.83
C CYS A 111 -23.75 -8.58 1.43
N ASP A 112 -25.03 -8.95 1.36
CA ASP A 112 -25.77 -9.10 0.11
C ASP A 112 -25.83 -7.77 -0.67
N LEU A 113 -25.99 -6.65 0.04
CA LEU A 113 -25.99 -5.33 -0.56
C LEU A 113 -24.63 -4.97 -1.18
N LEU A 114 -23.52 -5.33 -0.51
CA LEU A 114 -22.16 -5.07 -1.03
C LEU A 114 -21.89 -5.83 -2.33
N THR A 115 -22.43 -7.04 -2.52
CA THR A 115 -22.21 -7.83 -3.75
C THR A 115 -22.78 -7.18 -5.01
N LYS A 116 -23.75 -6.28 -4.86
CA LYS A 116 -24.46 -5.61 -5.97
C LYS A 116 -23.90 -4.22 -6.29
N LYS A 117 -22.90 -3.76 -5.53
CA LYS A 117 -22.36 -2.39 -5.59
C LYS A 117 -21.00 -2.33 -6.28
N SER A 118 -20.66 -1.15 -6.81
CA SER A 118 -19.32 -0.90 -7.34
C SER A 118 -18.29 -0.88 -6.22
N SER A 119 -17.00 -1.12 -6.54
CA SER A 119 -15.93 -1.13 -5.53
C SER A 119 -15.81 0.19 -4.74
N LYS A 120 -16.17 1.32 -5.36
CA LYS A 120 -16.19 2.63 -4.70
C LYS A 120 -17.29 2.69 -3.64
N GLU A 121 -18.50 2.33 -4.01
CA GLU A 121 -19.66 2.31 -3.09
C GLU A 121 -19.44 1.32 -1.95
N VAL A 122 -18.88 0.13 -2.23
CA VAL A 122 -18.49 -0.83 -1.19
C VAL A 122 -17.49 -0.20 -0.21
N ASN A 123 -16.54 0.60 -0.70
CA ASN A 123 -15.58 1.28 0.17
C ASN A 123 -16.24 2.36 1.03
N ASP A 124 -17.18 3.12 0.46
CA ASP A 124 -17.92 4.18 1.16
C ASP A 124 -18.83 3.59 2.25
N ASP A 125 -19.52 2.48 1.96
CA ASP A 125 -20.34 1.74 2.94
C ASP A 125 -19.50 1.17 4.08
N LEU A 126 -18.37 0.52 3.77
CA LEU A 126 -17.46 0.02 4.79
C LEU A 126 -16.90 1.17 5.64
N THR A 127 -16.57 2.30 5.03
CA THR A 127 -16.13 3.50 5.76
C THR A 127 -17.21 3.99 6.72
N SER A 128 -18.47 4.00 6.27
CA SER A 128 -19.63 4.37 7.10
C SER A 128 -19.84 3.40 8.26
N LEU A 129 -19.74 2.09 8.01
CA LEU A 129 -19.76 1.04 9.03
C LEU A 129 -18.71 1.31 10.12
N TRP A 130 -17.45 1.55 9.73
CA TRP A 130 -16.36 1.79 10.69
C TRP A 130 -16.51 3.09 11.50
N ASN A 131 -17.24 4.07 10.96
CA ASN A 131 -17.52 5.33 11.67
C ASN A 131 -18.65 5.17 12.69
N GLN A 132 -19.58 4.24 12.45
CA GLN A 132 -20.76 3.99 13.29
C GLN A 132 -20.55 2.85 14.29
N ALA A 133 -19.63 1.93 14.01
CA ALA A 133 -19.36 0.76 14.84
C ALA A 133 -18.98 1.14 16.27
N GLU A 134 -19.64 0.50 17.24
CA GLU A 134 -19.34 0.69 18.65
C GLU A 134 -17.98 0.08 19.00
N LYS A 135 -17.13 0.86 19.67
CA LYS A 135 -15.75 0.43 20.02
C LYS A 135 -15.72 -0.86 20.85
N ALA A 136 -16.75 -1.12 21.66
CA ALA A 136 -16.86 -2.33 22.46
C ALA A 136 -17.06 -3.61 21.62
N GLN A 137 -17.61 -3.47 20.40
CA GLN A 137 -17.86 -4.59 19.50
C GLN A 137 -16.67 -4.87 18.55
N ILE A 138 -15.69 -3.96 18.51
CA ILE A 138 -14.52 -4.08 17.63
C ILE A 138 -13.43 -4.93 18.31
N SER A 139 -13.16 -6.09 17.72
CA SER A 139 -12.01 -6.91 18.09
C SER A 139 -10.74 -6.42 17.38
N ASN A 140 -9.59 -6.61 18.01
CA ASN A 140 -8.30 -6.05 17.58
C ASN A 140 -7.20 -7.10 17.69
N LYS A 141 -6.51 -7.38 16.57
CA LYS A 141 -5.31 -8.22 16.54
C LYS A 141 -4.12 -7.45 15.98
N LYS A 142 -2.95 -7.56 16.64
CA LYS A 142 -1.75 -6.80 16.30
C LYS A 142 -0.67 -7.73 15.76
N LEU A 143 -0.06 -7.35 14.65
CA LEU A 143 1.13 -8.02 14.11
C LEU A 143 2.33 -7.07 14.16
N ARG A 144 3.51 -7.63 14.39
CA ARG A 144 4.79 -6.91 14.23
C ARG A 144 5.35 -7.14 12.83
N CYS A 145 6.18 -6.23 12.34
CA CYS A 145 6.97 -6.50 11.14
C CYS A 145 8.33 -7.10 11.51
N ARG A 146 8.80 -8.03 10.70
CA ARG A 146 10.16 -8.57 10.75
C ARG A 146 10.80 -8.40 9.39
N PHE A 147 12.08 -8.06 9.37
CA PHE A 147 12.82 -7.85 8.13
C PHE A 147 14.04 -8.75 8.15
N THR A 148 14.19 -9.52 7.08
CA THR A 148 15.30 -10.44 6.87
C THR A 148 15.94 -10.14 5.53
N GLU A 149 17.25 -10.31 5.41
CA GLU A 149 17.92 -10.14 4.12
C GLU A 149 17.70 -11.39 3.26
N GLY A 150 17.21 -11.19 2.04
CA GLY A 150 17.04 -12.28 1.08
C GLY A 150 18.39 -12.69 0.51
N THR A 151 18.80 -13.94 0.68
CA THR A 151 20.00 -14.47 0.03
C THR A 151 19.77 -14.54 -1.48
N ILE A 152 20.60 -13.87 -2.27
CA ILE A 152 20.70 -14.07 -3.72
C ILE A 152 21.40 -15.42 -3.94
N GLY A 153 20.67 -16.52 -3.75
CA GLY A 153 21.18 -17.88 -3.91
C GLY A 153 20.04 -18.76 -4.39
N GLY A 154 20.16 -19.27 -5.62
CA GLY A 154 19.10 -19.99 -6.32
C GLY A 154 18.52 -21.17 -5.53
N GLY A 155 17.20 -21.27 -5.51
CA GLY A 155 16.47 -22.42 -4.97
C GLY A 155 15.09 -22.05 -4.44
N SER A 156 14.07 -22.24 -5.28
CA SER A 156 12.63 -22.25 -4.95
C SER A 156 12.00 -20.92 -4.53
N SER A 157 11.99 -19.97 -5.46
CA SER A 157 11.04 -18.85 -5.44
C SER A 157 9.68 -19.32 -5.97
N ASN A 158 8.68 -19.43 -5.09
CA ASN A 158 7.30 -19.16 -5.51
C ASN A 158 7.19 -17.66 -5.74
N ASP A 159 7.70 -17.23 -6.89
CA ASP A 159 7.71 -15.84 -7.33
C ASP A 159 6.32 -15.52 -7.92
N LEU A 160 5.38 -15.11 -7.07
CA LEU A 160 4.09 -14.57 -7.51
C LEU A 160 4.28 -13.12 -8.02
N SER A 161 4.92 -13.00 -9.17
CA SER A 161 5.28 -11.70 -9.77
C SER A 161 4.54 -11.40 -11.08
N THR A 162 3.34 -11.97 -11.30
CA THR A 162 2.48 -11.57 -12.44
C THR A 162 1.02 -11.33 -12.06
N PRO A 163 0.36 -10.27 -12.58
CA PRO A 163 -1.07 -10.01 -12.36
C PRO A 163 -2.00 -11.15 -12.83
N GLN A 164 -1.53 -12.05 -13.71
CA GLN A 164 -2.29 -13.17 -14.26
C GLN A 164 -2.48 -14.35 -13.28
N GLN A 165 -1.68 -14.43 -12.20
CA GLN A 165 -1.86 -15.49 -11.19
C GLN A 165 -2.79 -15.07 -10.04
N LEU A 166 -3.01 -13.77 -9.84
CA LEU A 166 -3.99 -13.25 -8.87
C LEU A 166 -5.44 -13.54 -9.31
N SER A 167 -5.72 -13.61 -10.62
CA SER A 167 -7.05 -13.95 -11.13
C SER A 167 -7.40 -15.42 -10.95
N ASN A 168 -6.40 -16.31 -10.99
CA ASN A 168 -6.62 -17.76 -10.92
C ASN A 168 -6.77 -18.25 -9.48
N ALA A 169 -6.21 -17.53 -8.49
CA ALA A 169 -6.36 -17.84 -7.07
C ALA A 169 -7.68 -17.32 -6.45
N LEU A 170 -8.42 -16.45 -7.16
CA LEU A 170 -9.69 -15.86 -6.68
C LEU A 170 -10.95 -16.61 -7.14
N LEU A 171 -10.83 -17.71 -7.89
CA LEU A 171 -11.97 -18.42 -8.47
C LEU A 171 -12.05 -19.92 -8.16
N ASP A 172 -11.11 -20.50 -7.39
CA ASP A 172 -11.22 -21.93 -7.07
C ASP A 172 -12.09 -22.14 -5.84
N ASN A 173 -13.36 -22.46 -6.08
CA ASN A 173 -14.30 -22.93 -5.10
C ASN A 173 -15.11 -24.06 -5.75
N SER A 174 -14.61 -25.29 -5.71
CA SER A 174 -15.43 -26.52 -5.77
C SER A 174 -14.65 -27.76 -5.29
N PRO A 175 -15.29 -28.69 -4.55
CA PRO A 175 -14.65 -29.86 -3.97
C PRO A 175 -14.63 -31.02 -4.97
N THR A 176 -13.54 -31.80 -5.04
CA THR A 176 -13.63 -33.18 -5.54
C THR A 176 -12.65 -34.11 -4.82
N ASP A 177 -13.21 -35.25 -4.44
CA ASP A 177 -12.63 -36.38 -3.73
C ASP A 177 -11.47 -37.06 -4.50
N GLY A 178 -10.59 -37.71 -3.74
CA GLY A 178 -9.35 -38.29 -4.26
C GLY A 178 -9.48 -39.62 -5.00
N ALA A 179 -8.40 -40.00 -5.70
CA ALA A 179 -7.79 -41.35 -5.67
C ALA A 179 -6.51 -41.42 -6.54
N ALA A 180 -5.43 -41.89 -5.90
CA ALA A 180 -4.37 -42.81 -6.34
C ALA A 180 -3.69 -42.71 -7.74
N SER A 181 -2.38 -42.44 -7.69
CA SER A 181 -1.24 -43.15 -8.30
C SER A 181 -1.36 -43.84 -9.66
N SER A 182 -0.45 -43.50 -10.60
CA SER A 182 0.78 -44.30 -10.84
C SER A 182 1.66 -43.71 -11.95
N ASN A 183 2.97 -43.66 -11.64
CA ASN A 183 4.08 -43.40 -12.55
C ASN A 183 4.26 -44.55 -13.55
N THR A 184 4.64 -44.26 -14.81
CA THR A 184 5.74 -44.98 -15.48
C THR A 184 6.44 -44.08 -16.51
N SER A 185 7.76 -44.25 -16.56
CA SER A 185 8.75 -43.47 -17.29
C SER A 185 9.11 -44.13 -18.63
N SER A 186 9.92 -43.41 -19.42
CA SER A 186 10.85 -43.87 -20.49
C SER A 186 10.40 -43.52 -21.92
N VAL A 187 11.25 -43.11 -22.87
CA VAL A 187 12.70 -42.89 -22.97
C VAL A 187 12.94 -42.02 -24.24
N HIS A 188 14.01 -41.23 -24.23
CA HIS A 188 14.54 -40.32 -25.27
C HIS A 188 15.06 -41.03 -26.58
N PRO A 189 15.85 -40.39 -27.47
CA PRO A 189 15.56 -39.44 -28.58
C PRO A 189 16.26 -39.94 -29.89
N PRO A 190 16.93 -39.17 -30.79
CA PRO A 190 16.69 -37.86 -31.45
C PRO A 190 16.82 -37.93 -33.02
N THR A 191 16.89 -36.74 -33.64
CA THR A 191 17.58 -36.38 -34.91
C THR A 191 16.91 -36.74 -36.24
N SER A 192 17.00 -35.96 -37.33
CA SER A 192 17.55 -34.63 -37.63
C SER A 192 17.09 -34.25 -39.05
N TYR A 193 17.09 -32.96 -39.33
CA TYR A 193 16.83 -32.28 -40.60
C TYR A 193 17.46 -32.94 -41.84
N GLY A 194 16.71 -32.93 -42.94
CA GLY A 194 17.17 -33.29 -44.27
C GLY A 194 16.18 -32.84 -45.35
N SER A 195 16.60 -31.85 -46.13
CA SER A 195 15.83 -31.06 -47.09
C SER A 195 15.44 -31.80 -48.38
N SER A 196 14.54 -31.13 -49.12
CA SER A 196 14.50 -31.03 -50.59
C SER A 196 13.56 -31.96 -51.37
N SER A 197 12.41 -31.38 -51.72
CA SER A 197 11.80 -31.29 -53.06
C SER A 197 12.16 -32.33 -54.13
N SER A 198 11.14 -33.06 -54.58
CA SER A 198 10.97 -33.36 -56.00
C SER A 198 9.49 -33.48 -56.35
N ASN A 199 9.07 -32.65 -57.31
CA ASN A 199 7.79 -32.71 -58.00
C ASN A 199 7.58 -34.08 -58.66
N GLY A 200 6.38 -34.64 -58.49
CA GLY A 200 5.90 -35.80 -59.23
C GLY A 200 4.38 -35.74 -59.37
N ARG A 201 3.90 -35.05 -60.40
CA ARG A 201 2.51 -35.09 -60.85
C ARG A 201 2.17 -36.51 -61.33
N SER A 202 1.13 -37.12 -60.77
CA SER A 202 0.26 -38.01 -61.55
C SER A 202 -1.16 -37.94 -60.97
N ASN A 203 -2.11 -37.61 -61.85
CA ASN A 203 -3.53 -37.61 -61.58
C ASN A 203 -4.04 -39.06 -61.53
N PHE A 204 -4.84 -39.41 -60.53
CA PHE A 204 -5.89 -40.41 -60.70
C PHE A 204 -7.11 -40.13 -59.81
N ALA A 205 -8.23 -39.97 -60.51
CA ALA A 205 -9.63 -40.24 -60.15
C ALA A 205 -10.13 -39.96 -58.73
N THR A 206 -10.95 -38.90 -58.67
CA THR A 206 -12.24 -38.80 -58.00
C THR A 206 -12.83 -40.11 -57.45
N ALA A 207 -12.84 -40.24 -56.12
CA ALA A 207 -13.90 -40.90 -55.39
C ALA A 207 -14.50 -39.86 -54.44
N SER A 208 -15.61 -39.28 -54.87
CA SER A 208 -16.44 -38.36 -54.10
C SER A 208 -17.13 -39.11 -52.97
N TYR A 209 -16.65 -38.93 -51.75
CA TYR A 209 -17.46 -39.06 -50.54
C TYR A 209 -17.56 -37.66 -49.94
N ALA A 210 -18.67 -37.02 -50.23
CA ALA A 210 -19.10 -35.83 -49.53
C ALA A 210 -19.31 -36.22 -48.06
N SER A 211 -18.38 -35.81 -47.19
CA SER A 211 -18.66 -35.64 -45.78
C SER A 211 -18.80 -34.13 -45.57
N GLY A 212 -20.04 -33.67 -45.49
CA GLY A 212 -20.33 -32.27 -45.14
C GLY A 212 -19.69 -31.93 -43.79
N PRO A 213 -19.40 -30.64 -43.53
CA PRO A 213 -18.93 -30.24 -42.22
C PRO A 213 -20.02 -30.62 -41.20
N THR A 214 -19.70 -31.52 -40.28
CA THR A 214 -20.57 -31.84 -39.15
C THR A 214 -20.95 -30.55 -38.45
N ASP A 215 -22.24 -30.34 -38.16
CA ASP A 215 -22.77 -29.10 -37.56
C ASP A 215 -22.00 -28.66 -36.29
N ASP A 216 -21.37 -29.60 -35.58
CA ASP A 216 -20.48 -29.35 -34.44
C ASP A 216 -19.23 -28.51 -34.74
N ALA A 217 -18.64 -28.63 -35.94
CA ALA A 217 -17.44 -27.89 -36.30
C ALA A 217 -17.75 -26.43 -36.65
N ALA A 218 -18.90 -26.19 -37.28
CA ALA A 218 -19.40 -24.85 -37.55
C ALA A 218 -19.83 -24.14 -36.26
N ALA A 219 -20.50 -24.85 -35.34
CA ALA A 219 -20.89 -24.32 -34.04
C ALA A 219 -19.68 -23.90 -33.19
N ARG A 220 -18.63 -24.74 -33.10
CA ARG A 220 -17.38 -24.41 -32.39
C ARG A 220 -16.63 -23.23 -33.02
N THR A 221 -16.68 -23.09 -34.34
CA THR A 221 -16.05 -21.97 -35.05
C THR A 221 -16.78 -20.65 -34.75
N LEU A 222 -18.12 -20.69 -34.67
CA LEU A 222 -18.94 -19.53 -34.32
C LEU A 222 -18.76 -19.12 -32.84
N GLU A 223 -18.65 -20.10 -31.94
CA GLU A 223 -18.39 -19.88 -30.52
C GLU A 223 -17.01 -19.22 -30.31
N LEU A 224 -15.97 -19.74 -30.96
CA LEU A 224 -14.63 -19.13 -30.91
C LEU A 224 -14.60 -17.71 -31.51
N ALA A 225 -15.34 -17.47 -32.60
CA ALA A 225 -15.47 -16.12 -33.16
C ALA A 225 -16.16 -15.15 -32.19
N SER A 226 -17.15 -15.62 -31.41
CA SER A 226 -17.81 -14.82 -30.38
C SER A 226 -16.89 -14.50 -29.21
N GLU A 227 -16.08 -15.46 -28.77
CA GLU A 227 -15.07 -15.26 -27.73
C GLU A 227 -13.99 -14.27 -28.17
N MET A 228 -13.52 -14.38 -29.42
CA MET A 228 -12.58 -13.43 -30.00
C MET A 228 -13.15 -12.02 -30.07
N ALA A 229 -14.46 -11.86 -30.35
CA ALA A 229 -15.11 -10.56 -30.35
C ALA A 229 -15.19 -9.95 -28.94
N VAL A 230 -15.52 -10.75 -27.92
CA VAL A 230 -15.51 -10.31 -26.51
C VAL A 230 -14.11 -9.93 -26.07
N LEU A 231 -13.11 -10.73 -26.43
CA LEU A 231 -11.71 -10.46 -26.07
C LEU A 231 -11.19 -9.19 -26.73
N ARG A 232 -11.57 -8.94 -27.99
CA ARG A 232 -11.25 -7.70 -28.70
C ARG A 232 -11.89 -6.48 -28.04
N LYS A 233 -13.15 -6.59 -27.61
CA LYS A 233 -13.82 -5.52 -26.86
C LYS A 233 -13.11 -5.21 -25.53
N LYS A 234 -12.69 -6.24 -24.78
CA LYS A 234 -11.91 -6.06 -23.55
C LYS A 234 -10.55 -5.41 -23.80
N TYR A 235 -9.89 -5.77 -24.91
CA TYR A 235 -8.64 -5.14 -25.32
C TYR A 235 -8.85 -3.64 -25.63
N ASP A 236 -9.89 -3.31 -26.39
CA ASP A 236 -10.22 -1.91 -26.71
C ASP A 236 -10.54 -1.09 -25.45
N GLU A 237 -11.30 -1.66 -24.50
CA GLU A 237 -11.57 -1.04 -23.19
C GLU A 237 -10.28 -0.82 -22.38
N LEU A 238 -9.37 -1.79 -22.37
CA LEU A 238 -8.09 -1.68 -21.67
C LEU A 238 -7.19 -0.62 -22.29
N VAL A 239 -7.15 -0.53 -23.63
CA VAL A 239 -6.42 0.52 -24.36
C VAL A 239 -7.02 1.88 -24.04
N ALA A 240 -8.35 2.03 -24.08
CA ALA A 240 -9.03 3.27 -23.72
C ALA A 240 -8.72 3.70 -22.27
N PHE A 241 -8.75 2.75 -21.33
CA PHE A 241 -8.39 3.00 -19.93
C PHE A 241 -6.92 3.43 -19.78
N THR A 242 -6.01 2.81 -20.54
CA THR A 242 -4.58 3.16 -20.54
C THR A 242 -4.35 4.58 -21.08
N VAL A 243 -5.04 4.96 -22.15
CA VAL A 243 -5.02 6.34 -22.69
C VAL A 243 -5.53 7.32 -21.64
N GLN A 244 -6.63 6.99 -20.96
CA GLN A 244 -7.20 7.82 -19.89
C GLN A 244 -6.23 8.03 -18.72
N LEU A 245 -5.58 6.95 -18.26
CA LEU A 245 -4.56 7.04 -17.22
C LEU A 245 -3.36 7.88 -17.64
N THR A 246 -2.96 7.79 -18.91
CA THR A 246 -1.86 8.59 -19.47
C THR A 246 -2.23 10.08 -19.47
N ALA A 247 -3.43 10.43 -19.92
CA ALA A 247 -3.92 11.82 -19.87
C ALA A 247 -4.02 12.35 -18.42
N GLN A 248 -4.45 11.51 -17.48
CA GLN A 248 -4.51 11.88 -16.06
C GLN A 248 -3.10 12.11 -15.48
N ARG A 249 -2.14 11.26 -15.83
CA ARG A 249 -0.72 11.43 -15.46
C ARG A 249 -0.18 12.77 -15.96
N ASP A 250 -0.43 13.11 -17.22
CA ASP A 250 0.06 14.37 -17.81
C ASP A 250 -0.57 15.59 -17.14
N THR A 251 -1.85 15.51 -16.79
CA THR A 251 -2.53 16.56 -16.01
C THR A 251 -1.87 16.76 -14.65
N LEU A 252 -1.60 15.67 -13.93
CA LEU A 252 -0.95 15.72 -12.62
C LEU A 252 0.49 16.24 -12.71
N ILE A 253 1.23 15.89 -13.76
CA ILE A 253 2.59 16.41 -14.01
C ILE A 253 2.54 17.93 -14.22
N ASN A 254 1.62 18.40 -15.07
CA ASN A 254 1.46 19.83 -15.31
C ASN A 254 1.10 20.60 -14.05
N ASP A 255 0.20 20.06 -13.22
CA ASP A 255 -0.19 20.70 -11.97
C ASP A 255 0.94 20.67 -10.93
N LEU A 256 1.72 19.57 -10.87
CA LEU A 256 2.92 19.50 -10.04
C LEU A 256 3.94 20.59 -10.42
N ASP A 257 4.15 20.82 -11.71
CA ASP A 257 5.06 21.85 -12.18
C ASP A 257 4.55 23.27 -11.89
N LYS A 258 3.23 23.51 -12.00
CA LYS A 258 2.62 24.78 -11.55
C LYS A 258 2.83 25.01 -10.05
N PHE A 259 2.58 24.01 -9.21
CA PHE A 259 2.78 24.12 -7.77
C PHE A 259 4.26 24.34 -7.40
N ARG A 260 5.18 23.68 -8.11
CA ARG A 260 6.62 23.91 -7.94
C ARG A 260 7.00 25.35 -8.28
N GLN A 261 6.51 25.88 -9.40
CA GLN A 261 6.77 27.28 -9.78
C GLN A 261 6.18 28.26 -8.76
N GLN A 262 4.97 28.01 -8.26
CA GLN A 262 4.35 28.87 -7.25
C GLN A 262 5.14 28.86 -5.94
N ASN A 263 5.59 27.69 -5.48
CA ASN A 263 6.44 27.58 -4.29
C ASN A 263 7.79 28.29 -4.46
N GLN A 264 8.41 28.20 -5.65
CA GLN A 264 9.64 28.95 -5.93
C GLN A 264 9.42 30.46 -5.88
N LYS A 265 8.32 30.97 -6.47
CA LYS A 265 7.95 32.38 -6.40
C LYS A 265 7.74 32.85 -4.96
N LEU A 266 6.97 32.10 -4.17
CA LEU A 266 6.73 32.42 -2.76
C LEU A 266 8.02 32.43 -1.94
N THR A 267 8.92 31.48 -2.21
CA THR A 267 10.23 31.39 -1.54
C THR A 267 11.12 32.59 -1.89
N ALA A 268 11.14 33.00 -3.15
CA ALA A 268 11.88 34.19 -3.59
C ALA A 268 11.31 35.47 -2.96
N GLU A 269 9.98 35.59 -2.88
CA GLU A 269 9.30 36.72 -2.25
C GLU A 269 9.59 36.79 -0.75
N GLN A 270 9.49 35.67 -0.01
CA GLN A 270 9.87 35.61 1.40
C GLN A 270 11.32 36.04 1.63
N THR A 271 12.23 35.63 0.75
CA THR A 271 13.65 36.00 0.85
C THR A 271 13.83 37.51 0.63
N ARG A 272 13.10 38.09 -0.33
CA ARG A 272 13.10 39.53 -0.59
C ARG A 272 12.54 40.34 0.59
N LEU A 273 11.40 39.93 1.17
CA LEU A 273 10.84 40.60 2.35
C LEU A 273 11.78 40.52 3.56
N LYS A 274 12.45 39.37 3.76
CA LYS A 274 13.46 39.21 4.82
C LYS A 274 14.64 40.16 4.63
N ARG A 275 15.14 40.33 3.40
CA ARG A 275 16.19 41.31 3.09
C ARG A 275 15.73 42.74 3.39
N GLN A 276 14.55 43.14 2.92
CA GLN A 276 13.99 44.47 3.21
C GLN A 276 13.81 44.72 4.72
N THR A 277 13.33 43.72 5.47
CA THR A 277 13.17 43.83 6.93
C THR A 277 14.53 43.98 7.63
N THR A 278 15.54 43.24 7.17
CA THR A 278 16.91 43.32 7.71
C THR A 278 17.54 44.69 7.42
N GLU A 279 17.40 45.21 6.20
CA GLU A 279 17.87 46.55 5.81
C GLU A 279 17.17 47.67 6.59
N MET A 280 15.86 47.54 6.83
CA MET A 280 15.11 48.51 7.64
C MET A 280 15.52 48.49 9.12
N GLY A 281 15.89 47.32 9.64
CA GLY A 281 16.41 47.14 11.00
C GLY A 281 17.79 47.78 11.21
N THR A 282 18.69 47.67 10.23
CA THR A 282 20.05 48.25 10.33
C THR A 282 20.05 49.78 10.24
N LEU A 283 19.14 50.39 9.49
CA LEU A 283 18.98 51.85 9.47
C LEU A 283 18.50 52.43 10.81
N ARG A 284 17.68 51.70 11.57
CA ARG A 284 17.24 52.12 12.91
C ARG A 284 18.38 52.13 13.93
N GLN A 285 19.33 51.21 13.82
CA GLN A 285 20.44 51.09 14.77
C GLN A 285 21.59 52.07 14.50
N ARG A 286 21.72 52.57 13.25
CA ARG A 286 22.69 53.61 12.88
C ARG A 286 22.27 55.02 13.33
N ARG A 287 20.97 55.26 13.55
CA ARG A 287 20.47 56.58 14.00
C ARG A 287 20.64 56.84 15.50
N THR A 288 20.93 55.80 16.29
CA THR A 288 21.10 55.92 17.75
C THR A 288 22.56 56.09 18.20
N THR A 289 23.52 56.21 17.28
CA THR A 289 24.96 56.39 17.63
C THR A 289 25.56 57.70 17.13
N THR A 290 24.74 58.66 16.68
CA THR A 290 25.20 60.00 16.27
C THR A 290 24.23 61.05 16.80
N ALA A 291 24.20 61.21 18.11
CA ALA A 291 23.79 62.44 18.77
C ALA A 291 24.59 62.50 20.08
N ASP A 292 25.14 63.68 20.35
CA ASP A 292 25.86 64.10 21.55
C ASP A 292 27.37 63.81 21.61
N ALA A 293 28.10 64.66 20.88
CA ALA A 293 29.41 65.14 21.29
C ALA A 293 29.30 66.65 21.56
N ASP A 294 29.29 67.08 22.83
CA ASP A 294 30.10 68.20 23.31
C ASP A 294 30.06 68.35 24.86
N ALA A 295 31.12 68.95 25.42
CA ALA A 295 31.32 69.50 26.78
C ALA A 295 31.86 68.62 27.95
N SER A 296 33.19 68.47 27.97
CA SER A 296 34.19 68.84 29.01
C SER A 296 33.92 68.83 30.55
N THR A 297 34.75 68.03 31.26
CA THR A 297 35.43 68.21 32.60
C THR A 297 34.74 67.73 33.94
N PRO A 298 35.46 67.46 35.08
CA PRO A 298 36.01 66.13 35.46
C PRO A 298 35.72 65.59 36.92
N ARG A 299 35.94 64.27 37.11
CA ARG A 299 36.38 63.46 38.31
C ARG A 299 35.56 63.33 39.65
N HIS A 300 35.13 62.08 39.91
CA HIS A 300 35.22 61.21 41.13
C HIS A 300 34.40 61.49 42.43
N PRO A 301 34.19 60.51 43.36
CA PRO A 301 33.84 59.07 43.30
C PRO A 301 32.48 58.70 44.00
N ASP A 302 32.18 57.39 44.01
CA ASP A 302 31.33 56.64 44.97
C ASP A 302 29.81 56.59 44.78
N ALA A 303 29.34 55.45 44.27
CA ALA A 303 28.34 54.61 44.96
C ALA A 303 28.22 53.23 44.27
N VAL A 304 28.54 52.20 45.04
CA VAL A 304 28.34 50.79 44.72
C VAL A 304 26.86 50.49 44.53
N SER A 305 26.47 49.89 43.40
CA SER A 305 25.21 49.14 43.29
C SER A 305 25.41 47.93 42.39
N ALA A 306 25.25 46.74 42.97
CA ALA A 306 25.37 45.47 42.28
C ALA A 306 24.22 45.27 41.28
N PRO A 307 24.46 44.68 40.09
CA PRO A 307 23.39 44.41 39.15
C PRO A 307 22.60 43.16 39.58
N ALA A 308 21.27 43.30 39.66
CA ALA A 308 20.34 42.19 39.85
C ALA A 308 20.42 41.19 38.66
N PRO A 309 20.21 39.88 38.90
CA PRO A 309 20.34 38.87 37.85
C PRO A 309 19.20 39.00 36.82
N ALA A 310 19.58 39.11 35.54
CA ALA A 310 18.67 39.15 34.42
C ALA A 310 17.87 37.83 34.32
N THR A 311 16.57 37.89 34.60
CA THR A 311 15.63 36.80 34.30
C THR A 311 15.45 36.70 32.79
N LYS A 312 15.92 35.60 32.19
CA LYS A 312 15.73 35.31 30.76
C LYS A 312 14.22 35.18 30.47
N PRO A 313 13.68 35.81 29.41
CA PRO A 313 12.28 35.68 29.08
C PRO A 313 11.96 34.24 28.67
N ILE A 314 10.91 33.67 29.26
CA ILE A 314 10.41 32.33 28.95
C ILE A 314 9.95 32.34 27.49
N THR A 315 10.62 31.58 26.64
CA THR A 315 10.24 31.46 25.22
C THR A 315 9.10 30.47 25.07
N PHE A 316 8.32 30.60 23.98
CA PHE A 316 7.25 29.67 23.63
C PHE A 316 7.69 28.20 23.62
N PHE A 317 8.97 27.95 23.30
CA PHE A 317 9.60 26.64 23.37
C PHE A 317 9.58 26.04 24.79
N HIS A 318 9.84 26.84 25.83
CA HIS A 318 9.81 26.36 27.21
C HIS A 318 8.40 25.98 27.64
N VAL A 319 7.40 26.76 27.23
CA VAL A 319 5.99 26.46 27.50
C VAL A 319 5.55 25.16 26.80
N LEU A 320 5.97 24.96 25.55
CA LEU A 320 5.69 23.74 24.79
C LEU A 320 6.32 22.51 25.45
N VAL A 321 7.59 22.60 25.85
CA VAL A 321 8.29 21.50 26.54
C VAL A 321 7.60 21.15 27.86
N CYS A 322 7.21 22.15 28.66
CA CYS A 322 6.47 21.92 29.89
C CYS A 322 5.11 21.25 29.62
N ALA A 323 4.36 21.70 28.60
CA ALA A 323 3.07 21.12 28.25
C ALA A 323 3.18 19.65 27.81
N VAL A 324 4.21 19.30 27.05
CA VAL A 324 4.48 17.91 26.64
C VAL A 324 4.86 17.05 27.85
N LEU A 325 5.69 17.56 28.76
CA LEU A 325 6.07 16.83 29.97
C LEU A 325 4.87 16.58 30.89
N PHE A 326 4.02 17.58 31.12
CA PHE A 326 2.79 17.39 31.92
C PHE A 326 1.82 16.41 31.26
N PHE A 327 1.70 16.43 29.94
CA PHE A 327 0.87 15.47 29.22
C PHE A 327 1.42 14.03 29.33
N LEU A 328 2.73 13.86 29.21
CA LEU A 328 3.37 12.55 29.33
C LEU A 328 3.27 12.00 30.76
N VAL A 329 3.49 12.83 31.78
CA VAL A 329 3.34 12.43 33.19
C VAL A 329 1.88 12.15 33.52
N GLY A 330 0.95 12.99 33.05
CA GLY A 330 -0.49 12.80 33.25
C GLY A 330 -1.04 11.52 32.61
N ARG A 331 -0.45 11.04 31.52
CA ARG A 331 -0.79 9.73 30.92
C ARG A 331 -0.10 8.54 31.56
N TYR A 332 0.96 8.76 32.35
CA TYR A 332 1.68 7.69 33.04
C TYR A 332 1.09 7.40 34.43
N TYR A 333 0.31 8.32 34.98
CA TYR A 333 -0.31 8.24 36.31
C TYR A 333 -1.85 8.22 36.28
N ALA A 334 -2.47 7.94 35.13
CA ALA A 334 -3.92 7.80 34.97
C ALA A 334 -4.28 6.50 34.24
#